data_AF-A0A249PCY2-F1
#
_entry.id   AF-A0A249PCY2-F1
#
_cell.length_a   1.000
_cell.length_b   1.000
_cell.length_c   1.000
_cell.angle_alpha   90.00
_cell.angle_beta   90.00
_cell.angle_gamma   90.00
#
_symmetry.space_group_name_H-M   'P 1'
#
loop_
_entity.id
_entity.type
_entity.pdbx_description
1 polymer ?
#
loop_
_entity_poly.entity_id
_entity_poly.type
_entity_poly.pdbx_seq_one_letter_code
_entity_poly.pdbx_strand_id
1 'polypeptide(L)'
;MIALEIEKRPNAGNSYSDRVCTPEETFARVRPYLAAFGVTRVARHTGLDKVGIPVWCAYTPNSRSIVVAQGKGLTDADARISAVMEALERAVAGQPAVETVMATADELSGSGQAVDPLDALIAAGQGDLLGDETIEWVRGTDLISDGDVFVPLEAALLDRTRPSRFWVSSDGLASGNIEDEATLHGLLERVERDAHVLWQVSGPEARHRQCIAPEALGDPALDGLASRIHDAELDLRIFDITSDAGIPCFLALLGPRGTATAGRLRYVEVTSGCGAHPSAIRAAIRAVTEAAQSRLTYISGARDDVYSATFERPLPESTRRAFLAVPRAEAVQASGIAGGVDVLLRHVVDRLKSVGVERVIAVPLSRGDLPFSVVKIFVPALEHPEGERARLFGPRALSKAIAS
;
A
#
# COMPACT_ATOMS: atom_id res chain seq x y z
N MET A 1 -1.45 -4.40 -34.08
CA MET A 1 -1.81 -5.74 -33.57
C MET A 1 -0.57 -6.62 -33.55
N ILE A 2 0.13 -6.66 -32.42
CA ILE A 2 0.90 -7.82 -31.95
C ILE A 2 0.62 -7.83 -30.46
N ALA A 3 -0.43 -8.54 -30.04
CA ALA A 3 -0.62 -8.87 -28.63
C ALA A 3 0.46 -9.91 -28.31
N LEU A 4 1.48 -9.52 -27.54
CA LEU A 4 2.39 -10.48 -26.94
C LEU A 4 1.58 -11.23 -25.88
N GLU A 5 1.06 -12.42 -26.23
CA GLU A 5 0.56 -13.37 -25.26
C GLU A 5 1.68 -13.69 -24.27
N ILE A 6 1.55 -13.14 -23.06
CA ILE A 6 2.38 -13.52 -21.93
C ILE A 6 1.92 -14.93 -21.54
N GLU A 7 2.67 -15.96 -21.96
CA GLU A 7 2.49 -17.30 -21.41
C GLU A 7 2.58 -17.21 -19.88
N LYS A 8 1.48 -17.58 -19.20
CA LYS A 8 1.41 -17.73 -17.73
C LYS A 8 2.35 -18.87 -17.30
N ARG A 9 3.65 -18.60 -17.21
CA ARG A 9 4.62 -19.55 -16.64
C ARG A 9 4.69 -19.30 -15.13
N PRO A 10 4.40 -20.31 -14.28
CA PRO A 10 4.61 -20.17 -12.86
C PRO A 10 6.11 -19.92 -12.60
N ASN A 11 6.40 -18.85 -11.86
CA ASN A 11 7.75 -18.43 -11.55
C ASN A 11 8.38 -19.46 -10.60
N ALA A 12 9.13 -20.42 -11.17
CA ALA A 12 9.71 -21.54 -10.42
C ALA A 12 10.93 -21.16 -9.54
N GLY A 13 11.25 -19.87 -9.39
CA GLY A 13 12.50 -19.41 -8.77
C GLY A 13 12.40 -18.59 -7.49
N ASN A 14 11.24 -17.99 -7.15
CA ASN A 14 11.13 -17.14 -5.95
C ASN A 14 9.84 -17.44 -5.18
N SER A 15 9.96 -18.18 -4.07
CA SER A 15 8.85 -18.50 -3.17
C SER A 15 8.19 -17.28 -2.52
N TYR A 16 8.80 -16.09 -2.64
CA TYR A 16 8.32 -14.85 -2.02
C TYR A 16 7.67 -13.86 -3.01
N SER A 17 7.40 -14.27 -4.26
CA SER A 17 6.78 -13.41 -5.29
C SER A 17 5.63 -14.11 -6.01
N ASP A 18 4.51 -13.40 -6.20
CA ASP A 18 3.38 -13.82 -7.05
C ASP A 18 3.41 -13.19 -8.44
N ARG A 19 4.54 -12.59 -8.82
CA ARG A 19 4.68 -11.89 -10.10
C ARG A 19 4.84 -12.89 -11.24
N VAL A 20 4.21 -12.61 -12.38
CA VAL A 20 4.30 -13.40 -13.62
C VAL A 20 5.67 -13.31 -14.29
N CYS A 21 6.50 -12.35 -13.88
CA CYS A 21 7.88 -12.19 -14.33
C CYS A 21 8.81 -12.01 -13.12
N THR A 22 10.09 -12.32 -13.31
CA THR A 22 11.15 -11.98 -12.35
C THR A 22 11.39 -10.47 -12.27
N PRO A 23 11.93 -9.95 -11.14
CA PRO A 23 12.31 -8.54 -11.02
C PRO A 23 13.22 -8.04 -12.16
N GLU A 24 14.15 -8.87 -12.62
CA GLU A 24 15.07 -8.58 -13.72
C GLU A 24 14.35 -8.45 -15.06
N GLU A 25 13.44 -9.37 -15.37
CA GLU A 25 12.63 -9.33 -16.59
C GLU A 25 11.71 -8.11 -16.60
N THR A 26 11.02 -7.84 -15.48
CA THR A 26 10.19 -6.63 -15.35
C THR A 26 11.04 -5.37 -15.55
N PHE A 27 12.22 -5.29 -14.92
CA PHE A 27 13.11 -4.15 -15.10
C PHE A 27 13.56 -3.99 -16.56
N ALA A 28 13.93 -5.08 -17.24
CA ALA A 28 14.31 -5.05 -18.64
C ALA A 28 13.17 -4.53 -19.55
N ARG A 29 11.92 -4.90 -19.25
CA ARG A 29 10.73 -4.46 -19.99
C ARG A 29 10.43 -2.97 -19.80
N VAL A 30 10.53 -2.46 -18.57
CA VAL A 30 10.15 -1.06 -18.27
C VAL A 30 11.28 -0.06 -18.43
N ARG A 31 12.56 -0.51 -18.38
CA ARG A 31 13.74 0.35 -18.50
C ARG A 31 13.70 1.32 -19.71
N PRO A 32 13.27 0.91 -20.92
CA PRO A 32 13.19 1.82 -22.07
C PRO A 32 12.21 2.99 -21.90
N TYR A 33 11.23 2.87 -21.00
CA TYR A 33 10.16 3.85 -20.79
C TYR A 33 10.48 4.87 -19.69
N LEU A 34 11.46 4.60 -18.83
CA LEU A 34 11.74 5.40 -17.62
C LEU A 34 11.90 6.89 -17.90
N ALA A 35 12.68 7.25 -18.92
CA ALA A 35 12.91 8.65 -19.29
C ALA A 35 11.62 9.35 -19.77
N ALA A 36 10.75 8.64 -20.50
CA ALA A 36 9.48 9.18 -20.98
C ALA A 36 8.49 9.46 -19.82
N PHE A 37 8.59 8.69 -18.74
CA PHE A 37 7.84 8.91 -17.49
C PHE A 37 8.59 9.81 -16.49
N GLY A 38 9.66 10.49 -16.92
CA GLY A 38 10.38 11.47 -16.10
C GLY A 38 11.31 10.89 -15.05
N VAL A 39 11.57 9.57 -15.05
CA VAL A 39 12.54 8.95 -14.13
C VAL A 39 13.96 9.28 -14.62
N THR A 40 14.68 10.10 -13.86
CA THR A 40 16.03 10.57 -14.23
C THR A 40 17.15 9.78 -13.57
N ARG A 41 16.85 9.12 -12.44
CA ARG A 41 17.84 8.35 -11.67
C ARG A 41 17.17 7.21 -10.92
N VAL A 42 17.86 6.07 -10.84
CA VAL A 42 17.52 4.94 -9.98
C VAL A 42 18.77 4.61 -9.17
N ALA A 43 18.71 4.70 -7.84
CA ALA A 43 19.88 4.64 -6.96
C ALA A 43 19.66 3.72 -5.76
N ARG A 44 20.69 2.97 -5.39
CA ARG A 44 20.70 2.11 -4.21
C ARG A 44 20.92 2.95 -2.96
N HIS A 45 19.99 2.92 -2.01
CA HIS A 45 20.08 3.65 -0.73
C HIS A 45 20.45 2.75 0.45
N THR A 46 20.50 1.44 0.24
CA THR A 46 20.77 0.43 1.28
C THR A 46 21.99 0.75 2.15
N GLY A 47 23.06 1.28 1.54
CA GLY A 47 24.31 1.59 2.23
C GLY A 47 24.28 2.81 3.15
N LEU A 48 23.16 3.55 3.21
CA LEU A 48 22.99 4.67 4.13
C LEU A 48 22.56 4.21 5.54
N ASP A 49 21.99 3.01 5.69
CA ASP A 49 21.62 2.43 6.99
C ASP A 49 22.54 1.25 7.33
N LYS A 50 22.72 1.00 8.62
CA LYS A 50 23.57 -0.09 9.13
C LYS A 50 22.91 -1.47 9.08
N VAL A 51 21.61 -1.55 8.81
CA VAL A 51 20.83 -2.79 8.80
C VAL A 51 21.10 -3.65 7.55
N GLY A 52 21.43 -3.02 6.41
CA GLY A 52 21.72 -3.74 5.16
C GLY A 52 20.52 -4.43 4.50
N ILE A 53 19.30 -4.01 4.80
CA ILE A 53 18.08 -4.45 4.09
C ILE A 53 17.96 -3.67 2.76
N PRO A 54 17.76 -4.34 1.60
CA PRO A 54 17.71 -3.68 0.31
C PRO A 54 16.60 -2.63 0.18
N VAL A 55 17.04 -1.41 -0.14
CA VAL A 55 16.21 -0.24 -0.45
C VAL A 55 16.83 0.56 -1.58
N TRP A 56 15.98 0.95 -2.53
CA TRP A 56 16.32 1.75 -3.71
C TRP A 56 15.38 2.95 -3.84
N CYS A 57 15.81 3.95 -4.59
CA CYS A 57 15.01 5.14 -4.89
C CYS A 57 14.98 5.38 -6.40
N ALA A 58 13.83 5.80 -6.92
CA ALA A 58 13.67 6.32 -8.27
C ALA A 58 13.23 7.79 -8.20
N TYR A 59 13.87 8.64 -9.01
CA TYR A 59 13.71 10.10 -8.96
C TYR A 59 12.96 10.61 -10.18
N THR A 60 11.85 11.31 -9.94
CA THR A 60 10.98 11.96 -10.92
C THR A 60 10.84 13.46 -10.61
N PRO A 61 11.83 14.30 -10.95
CA PRO A 61 11.89 15.72 -10.52
C PRO A 61 10.64 16.56 -10.84
N ASN A 62 9.93 16.24 -11.93
CA ASN A 62 8.73 16.94 -12.36
C ASN A 62 7.43 16.17 -12.01
N SER A 63 7.49 15.27 -11.03
CA SER A 63 6.30 14.55 -10.55
C SER A 63 5.24 15.52 -10.05
N ARG A 64 3.98 15.23 -10.37
CA ARG A 64 2.82 16.01 -9.90
C ARG A 64 2.47 15.73 -8.44
N SER A 65 3.15 14.79 -7.78
CA SER A 65 2.96 14.47 -6.36
C SER A 65 4.27 14.50 -5.60
N ILE A 66 4.91 13.35 -5.41
CA ILE A 66 6.20 13.21 -4.72
C ILE A 66 7.28 12.84 -5.73
N VAL A 67 8.47 13.43 -5.56
CA VAL A 67 9.60 13.34 -6.49
C VAL A 67 10.41 12.05 -6.32
N VAL A 68 10.36 11.42 -5.15
CA VAL A 68 11.15 10.23 -4.83
C VAL A 68 10.23 9.08 -4.46
N ALA A 69 10.20 8.06 -5.32
CA ALA A 69 9.60 6.77 -5.03
C ALA A 69 10.65 5.84 -4.41
N GLN A 70 10.27 5.08 -3.39
CA GLN A 70 11.19 4.19 -2.67
C GLN A 70 10.73 2.75 -2.75
N GLY A 71 11.66 1.88 -3.11
CA GLY A 71 11.42 0.45 -3.25
C GLY A 71 12.13 -0.36 -2.19
N LYS A 72 11.52 -1.48 -1.84
CA LYS A 72 11.95 -2.40 -0.78
C LYS A 72 11.83 -3.85 -1.26
N GLY A 73 12.62 -4.74 -0.67
CA GLY A 73 12.56 -6.16 -0.97
C GLY A 73 13.66 -6.97 -0.29
N LEU A 74 13.62 -8.29 -0.49
CA LEU A 74 14.62 -9.22 0.05
C LEU A 74 15.97 -9.10 -0.66
N THR A 75 15.94 -8.76 -1.95
CA THR A 75 17.13 -8.57 -2.78
C THR A 75 17.20 -7.15 -3.34
N ASP A 76 18.38 -6.78 -3.83
CA ASP A 76 18.60 -5.53 -4.56
C ASP A 76 17.74 -5.44 -5.84
N ALA A 77 17.47 -6.57 -6.50
CA ALA A 77 16.62 -6.60 -7.68
C ALA A 77 15.15 -6.30 -7.35
N ASP A 78 14.62 -6.91 -6.29
CA ASP A 78 13.26 -6.66 -5.77
C ASP A 78 13.09 -5.18 -5.39
N ALA A 79 14.02 -4.65 -4.59
CA ALA A 79 13.95 -3.27 -4.13
C ALA A 79 14.08 -2.28 -5.29
N ARG A 80 14.97 -2.54 -6.26
CA ARG A 80 15.12 -1.69 -7.45
C ARG A 80 13.84 -1.65 -8.28
N ILE A 81 13.24 -2.81 -8.57
CA ILE A 81 12.04 -2.82 -9.39
C ILE A 81 10.84 -2.25 -8.64
N SER A 82 10.74 -2.45 -7.33
CA SER A 82 9.73 -1.81 -6.49
C SER A 82 9.79 -0.28 -6.58
N ALA A 83 10.99 0.32 -6.53
CA ALA A 83 11.17 1.76 -6.65
C ALA A 83 10.76 2.29 -8.03
N VAL A 84 11.15 1.55 -9.07
CA VAL A 84 10.86 1.90 -10.47
C VAL A 84 9.37 1.81 -10.77
N MET A 85 8.72 0.72 -10.35
CA MET A 85 7.30 0.50 -10.59
C MET A 85 6.45 1.51 -9.84
N GLU A 86 6.80 1.86 -8.60
CA GLU A 86 6.12 2.94 -7.86
C GLU A 86 6.30 4.31 -8.55
N ALA A 87 7.47 4.61 -9.12
CA ALA A 87 7.65 5.86 -9.88
C ALA A 87 6.78 5.91 -11.15
N LEU A 88 6.69 4.80 -11.89
CA LEU A 88 5.85 4.69 -13.08
C LEU A 88 4.35 4.79 -12.75
N GLU A 89 3.93 4.10 -11.69
CA GLU A 89 2.58 4.16 -11.14
C GLU A 89 2.15 5.60 -10.84
N ARG A 90 2.97 6.34 -10.10
CA ARG A 90 2.69 7.74 -9.75
C ARG A 90 2.67 8.64 -10.97
N ALA A 91 3.56 8.42 -11.94
CA ALA A 91 3.59 9.18 -13.19
C ALA A 91 2.31 8.97 -14.01
N VAL A 92 1.83 7.71 -14.12
CA VAL A 92 0.56 7.39 -14.79
C VAL A 92 -0.63 8.00 -14.04
N ALA A 93 -0.71 7.88 -12.71
CA ALA A 93 -1.81 8.43 -11.94
C ALA A 93 -1.87 9.97 -11.96
N GLY A 94 -0.74 10.64 -12.17
CA GLY A 94 -0.70 12.09 -12.36
C GLY A 94 -1.31 12.53 -13.70
N GLN A 95 -1.32 11.68 -14.73
CA GLN A 95 -1.88 11.96 -16.04
C GLN A 95 -2.38 10.65 -16.69
N PRO A 96 -3.51 10.10 -16.23
CA PRO A 96 -4.01 8.82 -16.71
C PRO A 96 -4.48 8.94 -18.16
N ALA A 97 -4.44 7.82 -18.87
CA ALA A 97 -4.89 7.72 -20.25
C ALA A 97 -6.15 6.87 -20.29
N VAL A 98 -7.27 7.50 -19.90
CA VAL A 98 -8.57 6.86 -19.74
C VAL A 98 -9.62 7.57 -20.59
N GLU A 99 -10.62 6.82 -21.02
CA GLU A 99 -11.83 7.39 -21.61
C GLU A 99 -12.73 7.94 -20.49
N THR A 100 -13.28 9.12 -20.72
CA THR A 100 -14.11 9.83 -19.73
C THR A 100 -15.44 10.25 -20.33
N VAL A 101 -16.41 10.47 -19.45
CA VAL A 101 -17.74 10.99 -19.80
C VAL A 101 -18.03 12.20 -18.93
N MET A 102 -18.39 13.32 -19.55
CA MET A 102 -18.97 14.47 -18.84
C MET A 102 -20.46 14.24 -18.66
N ALA A 103 -20.91 14.05 -17.43
CA ALA A 103 -22.31 13.76 -17.09
C ALA A 103 -22.61 14.12 -15.64
N THR A 104 -23.89 14.17 -15.28
CA THR A 104 -24.31 14.17 -13.87
C THR A 104 -24.47 12.74 -13.34
N ALA A 105 -24.44 12.57 -12.02
CA ALA A 105 -24.70 11.26 -11.41
C ALA A 105 -26.14 10.79 -11.69
N ASP A 106 -27.09 11.73 -11.74
CA ASP A 106 -28.50 11.48 -12.05
C ASP A 106 -28.70 11.01 -13.50
N GLU A 107 -27.97 11.58 -14.46
CA GLU A 107 -28.00 11.16 -15.87
C GLU A 107 -27.48 9.73 -16.04
N LEU A 108 -26.32 9.43 -15.44
CA LEU A 108 -25.72 8.09 -15.50
C LEU A 108 -26.64 7.05 -14.85
N SER A 109 -27.12 7.34 -13.63
CA SER A 109 -28.03 6.45 -12.90
C SER A 109 -29.37 6.28 -13.63
N GLY A 110 -29.93 7.35 -14.20
CA GLY A 110 -31.16 7.33 -14.99
C GLY A 110 -31.05 6.51 -16.27
N SER A 111 -29.84 6.32 -16.80
CA SER A 111 -29.54 5.43 -17.93
C SER A 111 -29.26 3.98 -17.53
N GLY A 112 -29.38 3.64 -16.24
CA GLY A 112 -29.16 2.30 -15.71
C GLY A 112 -27.69 1.95 -15.42
N GLN A 113 -26.78 2.94 -15.45
CA GLN A 113 -25.38 2.73 -15.09
C GLN A 113 -25.20 2.76 -13.57
N ALA A 114 -24.31 1.92 -13.03
CA ALA A 114 -23.93 2.02 -11.63
C ALA A 114 -22.99 3.22 -11.42
N VAL A 115 -23.21 3.97 -10.33
CA VAL A 115 -22.43 5.15 -9.96
C VAL A 115 -21.99 5.02 -8.51
N ASP A 116 -20.75 5.41 -8.23
CA ASP A 116 -20.25 5.63 -6.87
C ASP A 116 -19.60 7.02 -6.78
N PRO A 117 -20.19 7.96 -6.02
CA PRO A 117 -19.65 9.32 -5.90
C PRO A 117 -18.39 9.40 -5.03
N LEU A 118 -18.02 8.31 -4.34
CA LEU A 118 -16.85 8.22 -3.47
C LEU A 118 -16.85 9.26 -2.33
N ASP A 119 -17.99 9.47 -1.67
CA ASP A 119 -18.16 10.47 -0.61
C ASP A 119 -17.15 10.31 0.54
N ALA A 120 -16.70 9.08 0.81
CA ALA A 120 -15.67 8.80 1.80
C ALA A 120 -14.34 9.50 1.51
N LEU A 121 -14.09 9.87 0.25
CA LEU A 121 -12.85 10.51 -0.21
C LEU A 121 -12.95 12.03 -0.36
N ILE A 122 -14.09 12.66 -0.05
CA ILE A 122 -14.21 14.13 -0.11
C ILE A 122 -13.18 14.76 0.83
N ALA A 123 -12.43 15.74 0.31
CA ALA A 123 -11.39 16.43 1.06
C ALA A 123 -11.97 17.34 2.15
N ALA A 124 -11.20 17.60 3.19
CA ALA A 124 -11.60 18.48 4.28
C ALA A 124 -11.94 19.89 3.74
N GLY A 125 -13.08 20.43 4.15
CA GLY A 125 -13.57 21.73 3.69
C GLY A 125 -14.24 21.74 2.31
N GLN A 126 -14.36 20.58 1.65
CA GLN A 126 -15.10 20.42 0.40
C GLN A 126 -16.52 19.91 0.66
N GLY A 127 -17.43 20.20 -0.26
CA GLY A 127 -18.80 19.66 -0.24
C GLY A 127 -18.90 18.33 -0.98
N ASP A 128 -19.86 17.51 -0.57
CA ASP A 128 -20.20 16.27 -1.28
C ASP A 128 -20.65 16.58 -2.73
N LEU A 129 -20.59 15.58 -3.60
CA LEU A 129 -21.11 15.71 -4.97
C LEU A 129 -22.64 15.74 -4.96
N LEU A 130 -23.24 16.76 -5.54
CA LEU A 130 -24.67 16.77 -5.81
C LEU A 130 -24.98 15.95 -7.07
N GLY A 131 -26.17 15.34 -7.11
CA GLY A 131 -26.58 14.43 -8.19
C GLY A 131 -26.69 15.10 -9.57
N ASP A 132 -26.91 16.41 -9.59
CA ASP A 132 -27.09 17.26 -10.77
C ASP A 132 -25.82 18.01 -11.20
N GLU A 133 -24.69 17.80 -10.53
CA GLU A 133 -23.41 18.39 -10.92
C GLU A 133 -22.80 17.65 -12.11
N THR A 134 -22.52 18.37 -13.20
CA THR A 134 -21.79 17.81 -14.35
C THR A 134 -20.29 17.77 -14.05
N ILE A 135 -19.75 16.56 -13.96
CA ILE A 135 -18.31 16.32 -13.72
C ILE A 135 -17.75 15.29 -14.70
N GLU A 136 -16.44 15.09 -14.65
CA GLU A 136 -15.76 14.05 -15.43
C GLU A 136 -15.78 12.72 -14.70
N TRP A 137 -16.43 11.73 -15.30
CA TRP A 137 -16.53 10.36 -14.80
C TRP A 137 -15.61 9.43 -15.60
N VAL A 138 -15.05 8.44 -14.91
CA VAL A 138 -14.29 7.34 -15.49
C VAL A 138 -14.96 6.01 -15.16
N ARG A 139 -14.91 5.08 -16.11
CA ARG A 139 -15.43 3.72 -15.94
C ARG A 139 -14.42 2.86 -15.20
N GLY A 140 -14.89 2.15 -14.18
CA GLY A 140 -14.19 1.05 -13.53
C GLY A 140 -15.05 -0.22 -13.51
N THR A 141 -14.50 -1.28 -12.95
CA THR A 141 -15.19 -2.56 -12.76
C THR A 141 -15.32 -2.84 -11.28
N ASP A 142 -16.54 -3.11 -10.81
CA ASP A 142 -16.76 -3.64 -9.47
C ASP A 142 -16.48 -5.14 -9.45
N LEU A 143 -15.37 -5.54 -8.80
CA LEU A 143 -14.93 -6.92 -8.70
C LEU A 143 -15.89 -7.80 -7.88
N ILE A 144 -16.85 -7.21 -7.17
CA ILE A 144 -17.87 -7.96 -6.44
C ILE A 144 -18.99 -8.42 -7.37
N SER A 145 -19.56 -7.51 -8.15
CA SER A 145 -20.66 -7.77 -9.08
C SER A 145 -20.22 -8.16 -10.49
N ASP A 146 -18.94 -7.95 -10.84
CA ASP A 146 -18.40 -8.03 -12.20
C ASP A 146 -19.05 -7.03 -13.18
N GLY A 147 -19.59 -5.93 -12.64
CA GLY A 147 -20.30 -4.89 -13.38
C GLY A 147 -19.49 -3.61 -13.57
N ASP A 148 -19.82 -2.86 -14.63
CA ASP A 148 -19.28 -1.52 -14.84
C ASP A 148 -19.85 -0.54 -13.80
N VAL A 149 -18.98 0.33 -13.29
CA VAL A 149 -19.33 1.40 -12.33
C VAL A 149 -18.58 2.67 -12.70
N PHE A 150 -19.28 3.80 -12.69
CA PHE A 150 -18.69 5.11 -12.91
C PHE A 150 -18.30 5.75 -11.59
N VAL A 151 -17.06 6.27 -11.54
CA VAL A 151 -16.54 7.04 -10.42
C VAL A 151 -15.96 8.38 -10.91
N PRO A 152 -15.90 9.42 -10.05
CA PRO A 152 -15.27 10.69 -10.42
C PRO A 152 -13.81 10.47 -10.80
N LEU A 153 -13.40 10.92 -12.00
CA LEU A 153 -12.00 10.79 -12.42
C LEU A 153 -11.07 11.49 -11.42
N GLU A 154 -11.50 12.64 -10.91
CA GLU A 154 -10.73 13.46 -9.98
C GLU A 154 -10.27 12.68 -8.74
N ALA A 155 -11.08 11.75 -8.22
CA ALA A 155 -10.75 10.89 -7.09
C ALA A 155 -9.66 9.85 -7.39
N ALA A 156 -9.44 9.54 -8.67
CA ALA A 156 -8.42 8.58 -9.12
C ALA A 156 -7.07 9.24 -9.43
N LEU A 157 -7.02 10.57 -9.51
CA LEU A 157 -5.80 11.29 -9.86
C LEU A 157 -4.82 11.41 -8.69
N LEU A 158 -3.53 11.37 -9.02
CA LEU A 158 -2.45 11.71 -8.12
C LEU A 158 -1.73 12.98 -8.59
N ASP A 159 -2.46 14.09 -8.55
CA ASP A 159 -1.99 15.42 -8.95
C ASP A 159 -2.18 16.42 -7.81
N ARG A 160 -1.09 16.80 -7.15
CA ARG A 160 -1.04 17.79 -6.06
C ARG A 160 -0.68 19.18 -6.55
N THR A 161 -0.59 19.40 -7.86
CA THR A 161 -0.26 20.72 -8.44
C THR A 161 -1.48 21.62 -8.59
N ARG A 162 -2.68 21.09 -8.34
CA ARG A 162 -3.95 21.78 -8.43
C ARG A 162 -4.86 21.45 -7.23
N PRO A 163 -5.79 22.33 -6.85
CA PRO A 163 -6.82 22.00 -5.86
C PRO A 163 -7.65 20.80 -6.31
N SER A 164 -8.18 20.04 -5.34
CA SER A 164 -9.09 18.94 -5.62
C SER A 164 -10.24 18.88 -4.62
N ARG A 165 -11.44 18.50 -5.09
CA ARG A 165 -12.60 18.15 -4.25
C ARG A 165 -12.32 16.89 -3.44
N PHE A 166 -11.51 15.98 -3.97
CA PHE A 166 -11.19 14.70 -3.37
C PHE A 166 -9.83 14.71 -2.68
N TRP A 167 -9.68 13.84 -1.70
CA TRP A 167 -8.42 13.64 -0.99
C TRP A 167 -7.39 12.97 -1.92
N VAL A 168 -6.41 13.76 -2.35
CA VAL A 168 -5.36 13.33 -3.28
C VAL A 168 -4.35 12.42 -2.57
N SER A 169 -4.54 11.11 -2.77
CA SER A 169 -3.77 10.05 -2.12
C SER A 169 -3.39 8.93 -3.08
N SER A 170 -2.25 8.29 -2.84
CA SER A 170 -1.87 7.05 -3.54
C SER A 170 -2.51 5.81 -2.93
N ASP A 171 -3.37 5.94 -1.91
CA ASP A 171 -4.09 4.81 -1.30
C ASP A 171 -4.86 3.99 -2.35
N GLY A 172 -4.57 2.68 -2.44
CA GLY A 172 -5.15 1.77 -3.43
C GLY A 172 -4.61 1.95 -4.85
N LEU A 173 -3.61 2.82 -5.08
CA LEU A 173 -2.92 2.93 -6.35
C LEU A 173 -1.85 1.84 -6.43
N ALA A 174 -1.81 1.12 -7.54
CA ALA A 174 -0.86 0.03 -7.71
C ALA A 174 -0.45 -0.19 -9.16
N SER A 175 0.75 -0.73 -9.33
CA SER A 175 1.27 -1.20 -10.62
C SER A 175 1.64 -2.68 -10.63
N GLY A 176 1.66 -3.26 -11.83
CA GLY A 176 1.96 -4.66 -12.05
C GLY A 176 2.41 -4.95 -13.49
N ASN A 177 2.93 -6.16 -13.73
CA ASN A 177 3.27 -6.60 -15.09
C ASN A 177 2.02 -6.80 -15.98
N ILE A 178 0.89 -7.06 -15.33
CA ILE A 178 -0.45 -7.23 -15.89
C ILE A 178 -1.47 -6.56 -14.95
N GLU A 179 -2.70 -6.39 -15.41
CA GLU A 179 -3.76 -5.73 -14.64
C GLU A 179 -4.11 -6.49 -13.36
N ASP A 180 -4.30 -7.80 -13.40
CA ASP A 180 -4.60 -8.63 -12.22
C ASP A 180 -3.57 -8.46 -11.10
N GLU A 181 -2.29 -8.28 -11.45
CA GLU A 181 -1.22 -8.03 -10.48
C GLU A 181 -1.34 -6.65 -9.83
N ALA A 182 -1.64 -5.62 -10.62
CA ALA A 182 -1.85 -4.27 -10.12
C ALA A 182 -3.09 -4.25 -9.22
N THR A 183 -4.18 -4.87 -9.66
CA THR A 183 -5.44 -4.98 -8.93
C THR A 183 -5.27 -5.72 -7.60
N LEU A 184 -4.62 -6.89 -7.59
CA LEU A 184 -4.32 -7.62 -6.36
C LEU A 184 -3.48 -6.77 -5.40
N HIS A 185 -2.43 -6.11 -5.91
CA HIS A 185 -1.56 -5.30 -5.06
C HIS A 185 -2.29 -4.10 -4.45
N GLY A 186 -3.07 -3.38 -5.25
CA GLY A 186 -3.86 -2.23 -4.79
C GLY A 186 -4.94 -2.65 -3.78
N LEU A 187 -5.58 -3.80 -4.00
CA LEU A 187 -6.57 -4.33 -3.08
C LEU A 187 -5.95 -4.76 -1.75
N LEU A 188 -4.78 -5.42 -1.78
CA LEU A 188 -4.04 -5.76 -0.56
C LEU A 188 -3.59 -4.51 0.19
N GLU A 189 -3.19 -3.43 -0.48
CA GLU A 189 -2.90 -2.17 0.19
C GLU A 189 -4.17 -1.63 0.89
N ARG A 190 -5.34 -1.65 0.24
CA ARG A 190 -6.59 -1.20 0.89
C ARG A 190 -6.92 -2.01 2.15
N VAL A 191 -6.73 -3.34 2.09
CA VAL A 191 -6.88 -4.23 3.26
C VAL A 191 -5.86 -3.88 4.36
N GLU A 192 -4.62 -3.61 3.98
CA GLU A 192 -3.55 -3.24 4.90
C GLU A 192 -3.87 -1.94 5.65
N ARG A 193 -4.32 -0.90 4.93
CA ARG A 193 -4.70 0.38 5.54
C ARG A 193 -5.90 0.24 6.47
N ASP A 194 -6.91 -0.55 6.08
CA ASP A 194 -8.06 -0.85 6.93
C ASP A 194 -7.64 -1.50 8.25
N ALA A 195 -6.90 -2.60 8.16
CA ALA A 195 -6.39 -3.34 9.31
C ALA A 195 -5.54 -2.45 10.24
N HIS A 196 -4.69 -1.59 9.67
CA HIS A 196 -3.88 -0.66 10.45
C HIS A 196 -4.74 0.36 11.21
N VAL A 197 -5.75 0.96 10.59
CA VAL A 197 -6.65 1.91 11.26
C VAL A 197 -7.45 1.21 12.37
N LEU A 198 -8.01 0.03 12.11
CA LEU A 198 -8.74 -0.77 13.10
C LEU A 198 -7.85 -1.16 14.29
N TRP A 199 -6.59 -1.48 14.02
CA TRP A 199 -5.60 -1.71 15.07
C TRP A 199 -5.34 -0.43 15.86
N GLN A 200 -5.10 0.72 15.21
CA GLN A 200 -4.79 1.98 15.89
C GLN A 200 -5.89 2.46 16.85
N VAL A 201 -7.16 2.29 16.47
CA VAL A 201 -8.30 2.67 17.33
C VAL A 201 -8.59 1.65 18.44
N SER A 202 -7.90 0.50 18.44
CA SER A 202 -8.05 -0.51 19.49
C SER A 202 -7.28 -0.15 20.77
N GLY A 203 -7.81 -0.57 21.93
CA GLY A 203 -7.20 -0.37 23.24
C GLY A 203 -5.75 -0.92 23.32
N PRO A 204 -4.84 -0.25 24.08
CA PRO A 204 -3.43 -0.64 24.16
C PRO A 204 -3.17 -2.10 24.53
N GLU A 205 -3.93 -2.65 25.47
CA GLU A 205 -3.76 -4.05 25.89
C GLU A 205 -4.07 -5.05 24.76
N ALA A 206 -5.14 -4.80 24.00
CA ALA A 206 -5.51 -5.64 22.87
C ALA A 206 -4.41 -5.62 21.81
N ARG A 207 -3.87 -4.43 21.51
CA ARG A 207 -2.74 -4.27 20.57
C ARG A 207 -1.49 -5.00 21.04
N HIS A 208 -1.13 -4.90 22.32
CA HIS A 208 0.08 -5.52 22.85
C HIS A 208 0.00 -7.06 22.82
N ARG A 209 -1.17 -7.65 23.06
CA ARG A 209 -1.38 -9.11 22.98
C ARG A 209 -1.14 -9.68 21.58
N GLN A 210 -1.23 -8.85 20.54
CA GLN A 210 -1.00 -9.24 19.15
C GLN A 210 0.49 -9.25 18.77
N CYS A 211 1.41 -8.92 19.68
CA CYS A 211 2.83 -8.98 19.39
C CYS A 211 3.31 -10.43 19.24
N ILE A 212 3.95 -10.73 18.11
CA ILE A 212 4.50 -12.04 17.80
C ILE A 212 6.01 -11.96 17.60
N ALA A 213 6.68 -13.07 17.91
CA ALA A 213 8.09 -13.26 17.58
C ALA A 213 8.21 -13.63 16.08
N PRO A 214 9.22 -13.14 15.34
CA PRO A 214 9.44 -13.54 13.94
C PRO A 214 9.45 -15.06 13.73
N GLU A 215 10.06 -15.78 14.67
CA GLU A 215 10.22 -17.25 14.66
C GLU A 215 8.88 -17.98 14.71
N ALA A 216 7.81 -17.33 15.17
CA ALA A 216 6.46 -17.88 15.21
C ALA A 216 5.90 -18.19 13.81
N LEU A 217 6.44 -17.56 12.76
CA LEU A 217 6.07 -17.82 11.36
C LEU A 217 6.97 -18.87 10.69
N GLY A 218 8.09 -19.26 11.32
CA GLY A 218 8.96 -20.35 10.87
C GLY A 218 9.58 -20.16 9.49
N ASP A 219 9.87 -18.92 9.07
CA ASP A 219 10.41 -18.61 7.75
C ASP A 219 11.87 -18.08 7.82
N PRO A 220 12.83 -18.75 7.16
CA PRO A 220 14.24 -18.35 7.22
C PRO A 220 14.55 -16.96 6.68
N ALA A 221 13.79 -16.46 5.70
CA ALA A 221 14.02 -15.12 5.16
C ALA A 221 13.59 -14.04 6.17
N LEU A 222 12.44 -14.23 6.81
CA LEU A 222 11.98 -13.36 7.89
C LEU A 222 12.93 -13.39 9.10
N ASP A 223 13.38 -14.57 9.52
CA ASP A 223 14.34 -14.73 10.62
C ASP A 223 15.69 -14.07 10.29
N GLY A 224 16.12 -14.16 9.03
CA GLY A 224 17.30 -13.47 8.53
C GLY A 224 17.18 -11.95 8.56
N LEU A 225 16.01 -11.39 8.23
CA LEU A 225 15.75 -9.96 8.36
C LEU A 225 15.79 -9.53 9.83
N ALA A 226 15.11 -10.28 10.72
CA ALA A 226 15.08 -10.01 12.16
C ALA A 226 16.49 -10.04 12.76
N SER A 227 17.32 -11.02 12.37
CA SER A 227 18.72 -11.13 12.81
C SER A 227 19.54 -9.91 12.40
N ARG A 228 19.45 -9.47 11.13
CA ARG A 228 20.15 -8.25 10.66
C ARG A 228 19.73 -7.00 11.44
N ILE A 229 18.46 -6.88 11.78
CA ILE A 229 17.92 -5.78 12.58
C ILE A 229 18.49 -5.82 14.00
N HIS A 230 18.52 -7.00 14.62
CA HIS A 230 19.08 -7.21 15.94
C HIS A 230 20.58 -6.89 15.99
N ASP A 231 21.35 -7.41 15.04
CA ASP A 231 22.79 -7.17 14.90
C ASP A 231 23.12 -5.68 14.68
N ALA A 232 22.19 -4.95 14.07
CA ALA A 232 22.26 -3.49 13.92
C ALA A 232 21.86 -2.71 15.19
N GLU A 233 21.66 -3.39 16.33
CA GLU A 233 21.26 -2.80 17.63
C GLU A 233 19.91 -2.06 17.57
N LEU A 234 18.96 -2.63 16.83
CA LEU A 234 17.59 -2.13 16.77
C LEU A 234 16.63 -3.12 17.44
N ASP A 235 15.60 -2.59 18.08
CA ASP A 235 14.47 -3.37 18.57
C ASP A 235 13.44 -3.51 17.44
N LEU A 236 12.97 -4.74 17.22
CA LEU A 236 11.85 -5.06 16.34
C LEU A 236 10.63 -5.48 17.17
N ARG A 237 9.46 -4.98 16.80
CA ARG A 237 8.16 -5.51 17.25
C ARG A 237 7.29 -5.77 16.04
N ILE A 238 6.79 -7.00 15.91
CA ILE A 238 5.82 -7.37 14.89
C ILE A 238 4.48 -7.60 15.60
N PHE A 239 3.42 -6.98 15.09
CA PHE A 239 2.06 -7.17 15.55
C PHE A 239 1.24 -7.81 14.44
N ASP A 240 0.53 -8.88 14.77
CA ASP A 240 -0.52 -9.42 13.92
C ASP A 240 -1.76 -8.53 14.02
N ILE A 241 -1.97 -7.71 12.99
CA ILE A 241 -3.06 -6.75 12.92
C ILE A 241 -4.21 -7.24 12.02
N THR A 242 -4.22 -8.53 11.68
CA THR A 242 -5.26 -9.16 10.84
C THR A 242 -6.66 -8.79 11.34
N SER A 243 -7.44 -8.17 10.46
CA SER A 243 -8.81 -7.74 10.76
C SER A 243 -9.81 -8.90 10.59
N ASP A 244 -11.09 -8.61 10.78
CA ASP A 244 -12.21 -9.50 10.48
C ASP A 244 -12.21 -10.00 9.03
N ALA A 245 -11.62 -9.25 8.08
CA ALA A 245 -11.42 -9.71 6.71
C ALA A 245 -10.61 -11.01 6.66
N GLY A 246 -9.78 -11.31 7.67
CA GLY A 246 -9.01 -12.54 7.79
C GLY A 246 -7.94 -12.73 6.72
N ILE A 247 -7.53 -11.64 6.07
CA ILE A 247 -6.34 -11.60 5.24
C ILE A 247 -5.16 -11.25 6.16
N PRO A 248 -4.12 -12.08 6.25
CA PRO A 248 -2.97 -11.82 7.11
C PRO A 248 -2.40 -10.42 6.88
N CYS A 249 -2.29 -9.65 7.97
CA CYS A 249 -1.76 -8.29 7.95
C CYS A 249 -0.88 -8.07 9.18
N PHE A 250 0.32 -7.51 8.97
CA PHE A 250 1.29 -7.28 10.03
C PHE A 250 1.76 -5.84 10.07
N LEU A 251 1.96 -5.32 11.28
CA LEU A 251 2.64 -4.06 11.54
C LEU A 251 4.01 -4.36 12.16
N ALA A 252 5.07 -3.86 11.54
CA ALA A 252 6.41 -3.89 12.11
C ALA A 252 6.80 -2.50 12.64
N LEU A 253 7.32 -2.43 13.86
CA LEU A 253 7.94 -1.26 14.45
C LEU A 253 9.44 -1.50 14.65
N LEU A 254 10.25 -0.55 14.23
CA LEU A 254 11.71 -0.56 14.36
C LEU A 254 12.15 0.66 15.15
N GLY A 255 12.92 0.48 16.22
CA GLY A 255 13.46 1.57 17.01
C GLY A 255 14.86 1.25 17.57
N PRO A 256 15.58 2.22 18.15
CA PRO A 256 16.86 1.96 18.80
C PRO A 256 16.69 0.96 19.95
N ARG A 257 17.74 0.17 20.25
CA ARG A 257 17.71 -0.74 21.40
C ARG A 257 17.32 -0.02 22.69
N GLY A 258 16.36 -0.59 23.43
CA GLY A 258 15.82 0.02 24.64
C GLY A 258 14.78 1.10 24.37
N THR A 259 14.10 1.06 23.21
CA THR A 259 13.08 2.07 22.82
C THR A 259 12.04 2.31 23.90
N ALA A 260 11.58 1.25 24.57
CA ALA A 260 10.60 1.34 25.65
C ALA A 260 11.08 2.21 26.84
N THR A 261 12.37 2.12 27.19
CA THR A 261 12.95 2.75 28.39
C THR A 261 13.71 4.04 28.09
N ALA A 262 14.10 4.27 26.84
CA ALA A 262 14.87 5.44 26.43
C ALA A 262 14.09 6.76 26.68
N GLY A 263 14.75 7.72 27.34
CA GLY A 263 14.20 9.06 27.50
C GLY A 263 14.42 9.91 26.25
N ARG A 264 13.40 10.67 25.83
CA ARG A 264 13.46 11.68 24.76
C ARG A 264 13.82 11.14 23.36
N LEU A 265 13.13 10.09 22.91
CA LEU A 265 13.16 9.69 21.49
C LEU A 265 12.32 10.62 20.62
N ARG A 266 12.78 10.84 19.39
CA ARG A 266 12.07 11.57 18.34
C ARG A 266 11.25 10.61 17.48
N TYR A 267 10.24 11.16 16.82
CA TYR A 267 9.35 10.43 15.92
C TYR A 267 10.14 9.68 14.83
N VAL A 268 11.11 10.34 14.19
CA VAL A 268 11.93 9.76 13.11
C VAL A 268 12.86 8.62 13.53
N GLU A 269 13.06 8.41 14.84
CA GLU A 269 13.92 7.34 15.35
C GLU A 269 13.19 6.00 15.42
N VAL A 270 11.85 6.02 15.45
CA VAL A 270 11.02 4.82 15.39
C VAL A 270 10.21 4.82 14.11
N THR A 271 10.42 3.81 13.30
CA THR A 271 9.78 3.69 11.99
C THR A 271 8.86 2.49 11.95
N SER A 272 7.80 2.60 11.16
CA SER A 272 6.85 1.51 10.96
C SER A 272 6.77 1.10 9.50
N GLY A 273 6.32 -0.13 9.29
CA GLY A 273 5.92 -0.65 7.99
C GLY A 273 4.76 -1.62 8.18
N CYS A 274 3.89 -1.69 7.19
CA CYS A 274 2.73 -2.57 7.22
C CYS A 274 2.78 -3.50 6.00
N GLY A 275 2.06 -4.61 6.06
CA GLY A 275 2.03 -5.57 4.97
C GLY A 275 0.84 -6.49 5.08
N ALA A 276 0.03 -6.56 4.02
CA ALA A 276 -1.05 -7.52 3.87
C ALA A 276 -0.80 -8.49 2.71
N HIS A 277 -1.16 -9.76 2.91
CA HIS A 277 -1.08 -10.80 1.88
C HIS A 277 -1.86 -12.07 2.31
N PRO A 278 -2.43 -12.87 1.39
CA PRO A 278 -2.97 -14.19 1.71
C PRO A 278 -1.94 -15.21 2.23
N SER A 279 -0.65 -14.82 2.32
CA SER A 279 0.43 -15.60 2.91
C SER A 279 0.98 -14.78 4.07
N ALA A 280 0.84 -15.29 5.30
CA ALA A 280 1.28 -14.58 6.49
C ALA A 280 2.78 -14.22 6.45
N ILE A 281 3.60 -15.13 5.91
CA ILE A 281 5.05 -14.92 5.75
C ILE A 281 5.32 -13.72 4.83
N ARG A 282 4.67 -13.64 3.66
CA ARG A 282 4.86 -12.52 2.72
C ARG A 282 4.35 -11.21 3.30
N ALA A 283 3.23 -11.24 4.02
CA ALA A 283 2.69 -10.07 4.72
C ALA A 283 3.71 -9.54 5.77
N ALA A 284 4.29 -10.42 6.59
CA ALA A 284 5.30 -10.05 7.58
C ALA A 284 6.61 -9.54 6.95
N ILE A 285 7.11 -10.19 5.89
CA ILE A 285 8.30 -9.73 5.16
C ILE A 285 8.08 -8.33 4.58
N ARG A 286 6.90 -8.06 4.01
CA ARG A 286 6.53 -6.71 3.52
C ARG A 286 6.56 -5.69 4.66
N ALA A 287 5.92 -5.97 5.78
CA ALA A 287 5.91 -5.09 6.94
C ALA A 287 7.33 -4.75 7.44
N VAL A 288 8.19 -5.75 7.59
CA VAL A 288 9.57 -5.56 8.07
C VAL A 288 10.43 -4.79 7.06
N THR A 289 10.34 -5.13 5.77
CA THR A 289 11.10 -4.43 4.72
C THR A 289 10.61 -3.00 4.49
N GLU A 290 9.32 -2.73 4.64
CA GLU A 290 8.77 -1.38 4.62
C GLU A 290 9.21 -0.56 5.84
N ALA A 291 9.26 -1.16 7.02
CA ALA A 291 9.78 -0.48 8.21
C ALA A 291 11.25 -0.07 8.01
N ALA A 292 12.07 -0.93 7.40
CA ALA A 292 13.46 -0.61 7.06
C ALA A 292 13.57 0.49 5.98
N GLN A 293 12.68 0.48 4.99
CA GLN A 293 12.58 1.55 3.99
C GLN A 293 12.19 2.89 4.61
N SER A 294 11.24 2.92 5.54
CA SER A 294 10.86 4.12 6.30
C SER A 294 12.03 4.74 7.06
N ARG A 295 12.97 3.93 7.59
CA ARG A 295 14.22 4.45 8.20
C ARG A 295 15.06 5.20 7.19
N LEU A 296 15.24 4.61 6.01
CA LEU A 296 16.03 5.20 4.93
C LEU A 296 15.38 6.44 4.32
N THR A 297 14.05 6.58 4.40
CA THR A 297 13.35 7.83 4.11
C THR A 297 13.92 8.98 4.95
N TYR A 298 14.02 8.79 6.28
CA TYR A 298 14.54 9.83 7.18
C TYR A 298 16.05 10.00 7.10
N ILE A 299 16.82 8.91 7.03
CA ILE A 299 18.29 8.96 6.96
C ILE A 299 18.76 9.68 5.68
N SER A 300 18.12 9.40 4.55
CA SER A 300 18.52 10.02 3.28
C SER A 300 18.17 11.50 3.18
N GLY A 301 17.13 11.95 3.89
CA GLY A 301 16.62 13.33 3.80
C GLY A 301 16.17 13.73 2.40
N ALA A 302 15.88 12.77 1.51
CA ALA A 302 15.63 13.03 0.09
C ALA A 302 14.16 13.33 -0.25
N ARG A 303 13.27 13.36 0.75
CA ARG A 303 11.83 13.54 0.58
C ARG A 303 11.42 14.97 0.86
N ASP A 304 10.78 15.60 -0.12
CA ASP A 304 10.33 17.00 -0.04
C ASP A 304 9.11 17.21 0.87
N ASP A 305 8.44 16.13 1.26
CA ASP A 305 7.29 16.11 2.18
C ASP A 305 7.65 15.74 3.62
N VAL A 306 8.95 15.65 3.94
CA VAL A 306 9.44 15.44 5.30
C VAL A 306 10.09 16.74 5.81
N TYR A 307 9.32 17.51 6.58
CA TYR A 307 9.74 18.81 7.11
C TYR A 307 10.57 18.71 8.39
N SER A 308 11.29 19.78 8.73
CA SER A 308 12.10 19.87 9.97
C SER A 308 11.31 19.56 11.24
N ALA A 309 10.05 20.00 11.31
CA ALA A 309 9.15 19.73 12.44
C ALA A 309 8.98 18.21 12.71
N THR A 310 9.06 17.36 11.69
CA THR A 310 8.99 15.90 11.86
C THR A 310 10.20 15.37 12.64
N PHE A 311 11.39 15.96 12.43
CA PHE A 311 12.61 15.59 13.16
C PHE A 311 12.62 16.10 14.61
N GLU A 312 11.87 17.14 14.91
CA GLU A 312 11.76 17.70 16.26
C GLU A 312 10.61 17.06 17.08
N ARG A 313 9.65 16.43 16.39
CA ARG A 313 8.48 15.81 17.01
C ARG A 313 8.91 14.71 17.99
N PRO A 314 8.45 14.73 19.25
CA PRO A 314 8.71 13.63 20.19
C PRO A 314 7.98 12.36 19.74
N LEU A 315 8.57 11.21 20.04
CA LEU A 315 7.93 9.91 19.82
C LEU A 315 6.61 9.84 20.63
N PRO A 316 5.47 9.49 20.00
CA PRO A 316 4.23 9.29 20.74
C PRO A 316 4.38 8.21 21.81
N GLU A 317 3.86 8.49 23.01
CA GLU A 317 3.96 7.56 24.15
C GLU A 317 3.29 6.21 23.85
N SER A 318 2.21 6.20 23.06
CA SER A 318 1.56 4.96 22.61
C SER A 318 2.49 4.09 21.75
N THR A 319 3.22 4.68 20.81
CA THR A 319 4.22 3.99 19.98
C THR A 319 5.38 3.51 20.82
N ARG A 320 5.88 4.33 21.75
CA ARG A 320 6.94 3.94 22.69
C ARG A 320 6.54 2.74 23.55
N ARG A 321 5.32 2.77 24.12
CA ARG A 321 4.79 1.68 24.95
C ARG A 321 4.55 0.39 24.20
N ALA A 322 4.33 0.44 22.88
CA ALA A 322 4.23 -0.76 22.06
C ALA A 322 5.50 -1.64 22.15
N PHE A 323 6.67 -1.06 22.43
CA PHE A 323 7.91 -1.81 22.66
C PHE A 323 7.95 -2.56 24.01
N LEU A 324 7.01 -2.30 24.92
CA LEU A 324 6.80 -3.11 26.13
C LEU A 324 6.06 -4.42 25.85
N ALA A 325 5.44 -4.58 24.66
CA ALA A 325 4.79 -5.81 24.30
C ALA A 325 5.81 -6.96 24.26
N VAL A 326 5.43 -8.10 24.86
CA VAL A 326 6.24 -9.32 24.91
C VAL A 326 5.89 -10.16 23.68
N PRO A 327 6.84 -10.38 22.75
CA PRO A 327 6.59 -11.19 21.56
C PRO A 327 6.22 -12.63 21.93
N ARG A 328 5.12 -13.13 21.39
CA ARG A 328 4.73 -14.54 21.55
C ARG A 328 5.41 -15.40 20.50
N ALA A 329 6.06 -16.48 20.94
CA ALA A 329 6.71 -17.47 20.08
C ALA A 329 5.80 -18.67 19.74
N GLU A 330 4.51 -18.58 20.09
CA GLU A 330 3.52 -19.59 19.73
C GLU A 330 3.40 -19.64 18.20
N ALA A 331 3.51 -20.84 17.63
CA ALA A 331 3.42 -21.01 16.19
C ALA A 331 2.12 -20.39 15.64
N VAL A 332 2.28 -19.39 14.78
CA VAL A 332 1.17 -18.81 14.04
C VAL A 332 0.85 -19.78 12.91
N GLN A 333 -0.42 -20.11 12.73
CA GLN A 333 -0.85 -20.94 11.59
C GLN A 333 -0.57 -20.15 10.30
N ALA A 334 0.58 -20.42 9.69
CA ALA A 334 0.96 -19.91 8.38
C ALA A 334 0.12 -20.64 7.31
N SER A 335 -1.16 -20.32 7.25
CA SER A 335 -2.00 -20.71 6.12
C SER A 335 -1.65 -19.80 4.95
N GLY A 336 -1.41 -20.41 3.80
CA GLY A 336 -1.17 -19.73 2.54
C GLY A 336 -2.04 -20.35 1.46
N ILE A 337 -2.48 -19.54 0.52
CA ILE A 337 -3.24 -20.03 -0.63
C ILE A 337 -2.25 -20.26 -1.76
N ALA A 338 -2.19 -21.50 -2.22
CA ALA A 338 -1.46 -21.85 -3.42
C ALA A 338 -2.28 -21.45 -4.66
N GLY A 339 -1.67 -20.74 -5.59
CA GLY A 339 -2.32 -20.34 -6.83
C GLY A 339 -1.61 -19.18 -7.51
N GLY A 340 -2.03 -18.86 -8.72
CA GLY A 340 -1.62 -17.65 -9.41
C GLY A 340 -2.35 -16.41 -8.86
N VAL A 341 -1.98 -15.26 -9.41
CA VAL A 341 -2.56 -13.95 -9.07
C VAL A 341 -4.10 -13.96 -9.13
N ASP A 342 -4.69 -14.68 -10.09
CA ASP A 342 -6.14 -14.78 -10.26
C ASP A 342 -6.83 -15.51 -9.08
N VAL A 343 -6.18 -16.52 -8.51
CA VAL A 343 -6.69 -17.27 -7.35
C VAL A 343 -6.60 -16.40 -6.10
N LEU A 344 -5.47 -15.71 -5.93
CA LEU A 344 -5.25 -14.80 -4.80
C LEU A 344 -6.23 -13.62 -4.84
N LEU A 345 -6.45 -13.02 -6.01
CA LEU A 345 -7.38 -11.92 -6.19
C LEU A 345 -8.81 -12.33 -5.84
N ARG A 346 -9.29 -13.46 -6.38
CA ARG A 346 -10.61 -14.01 -6.04
C ARG A 346 -10.74 -14.28 -4.55
N HIS A 347 -9.72 -14.86 -3.92
CA HIS A 347 -9.75 -15.08 -2.49
C HIS A 347 -9.92 -13.78 -1.69
N VAL A 348 -9.14 -12.73 -1.99
CA VAL A 348 -9.23 -11.45 -1.27
C VAL A 348 -10.62 -10.84 -1.47
N VAL A 349 -11.14 -10.87 -2.69
CA VAL A 349 -12.50 -10.40 -3.00
C VAL A 349 -13.56 -11.18 -2.20
N ASP A 350 -13.48 -12.51 -2.16
CA ASP A 350 -14.42 -13.36 -1.42
C ASP A 350 -14.37 -13.10 0.10
N ARG A 351 -13.17 -12.87 0.64
CA ARG A 351 -12.99 -12.50 2.05
C ARG A 351 -13.63 -11.15 2.37
N LEU A 352 -13.47 -10.15 1.50
CA LEU A 352 -14.12 -8.85 1.66
C LEU A 352 -15.65 -8.96 1.57
N LYS A 353 -16.18 -9.74 0.61
CA LYS A 353 -17.62 -10.05 0.53
C LYS A 353 -18.14 -10.67 1.83
N SER A 354 -17.38 -11.60 2.42
CA SER A 354 -17.78 -12.32 3.64
C SER A 354 -17.92 -11.42 4.88
N VAL A 355 -17.31 -10.23 4.87
CA VAL A 355 -17.42 -9.23 5.95
C VAL A 355 -18.33 -8.05 5.58
N GLY A 356 -19.14 -8.21 4.53
CA GLY A 356 -20.16 -7.23 4.15
C GLY A 356 -19.63 -6.05 3.33
N VAL A 357 -18.44 -6.14 2.73
CA VAL A 357 -18.03 -5.16 1.71
C VAL A 357 -18.89 -5.36 0.47
N GLU A 358 -19.56 -4.29 0.03
CA GLU A 358 -20.51 -4.34 -1.10
C GLU A 358 -19.87 -3.97 -2.44
N ARG A 359 -18.79 -3.18 -2.45
CA ARG A 359 -18.11 -2.73 -3.68
C ARG A 359 -16.60 -2.77 -3.56
N VAL A 360 -15.94 -3.29 -4.60
CA VAL A 360 -14.50 -3.22 -4.81
C VAL A 360 -14.26 -2.76 -6.24
N ILE A 361 -13.98 -1.47 -6.42
CA ILE A 361 -13.95 -0.84 -7.73
C ILE A 361 -12.50 -0.75 -8.23
N ALA A 362 -12.21 -1.34 -9.37
CA ALA A 362 -10.93 -1.24 -10.06
C ALA A 362 -11.03 -0.30 -11.26
N VAL A 363 -10.19 0.74 -11.29
CA VAL A 363 -10.10 1.70 -12.40
C VAL A 363 -8.72 1.58 -13.05
N PRO A 364 -8.62 0.95 -14.24
CA PRO A 364 -7.38 0.95 -15.01
C PRO A 364 -7.02 2.38 -15.44
N LEU A 365 -5.77 2.78 -15.21
CA LEU A 365 -5.26 4.14 -15.50
C LEU A 365 -4.23 4.18 -16.64
N SER A 366 -3.61 3.04 -16.93
CA SER A 366 -2.57 2.88 -17.94
C SER A 366 -3.14 2.53 -19.32
N ARG A 367 -2.46 2.95 -20.38
CA ARG A 367 -2.74 2.51 -21.75
C ARG A 367 -2.38 1.04 -21.95
N GLY A 368 -3.14 0.34 -22.80
CA GLY A 368 -2.88 -1.07 -23.13
C GLY A 368 -1.61 -1.33 -23.96
N ASP A 369 -0.90 -0.29 -24.43
CA ASP A 369 0.36 -0.40 -25.18
C ASP A 369 1.63 -0.36 -24.31
N LEU A 370 1.47 -0.14 -23.00
CA LEU A 370 2.58 -0.15 -22.04
C LEU A 370 2.92 -1.59 -21.60
N PRO A 371 4.19 -1.89 -21.28
CA PRO A 371 4.58 -3.21 -20.82
C PRO A 371 4.24 -3.47 -19.34
N PHE A 372 3.41 -2.62 -18.73
CA PHE A 372 2.97 -2.68 -17.34
C PHE A 372 1.57 -2.05 -17.24
N SER A 373 0.85 -2.39 -16.18
CA SER A 373 -0.47 -1.86 -15.87
C SER A 373 -0.45 -1.03 -14.60
N VAL A 374 -1.31 -0.02 -14.53
CA VAL A 374 -1.56 0.81 -13.34
C VAL A 374 -3.06 0.86 -13.10
N VAL A 375 -3.47 0.58 -11.86
CA VAL A 375 -4.88 0.52 -11.45
C VAL A 375 -5.05 1.32 -10.17
N LYS A 376 -6.17 2.03 -10.04
CA LYS A 376 -6.65 2.61 -8.79
C LYS A 376 -7.78 1.75 -8.24
N ILE A 377 -7.63 1.30 -7.00
CA ILE A 377 -8.62 0.50 -6.28
C ILE A 377 -9.36 1.37 -5.26
N PHE A 378 -10.68 1.36 -5.35
CA PHE A 378 -11.56 1.95 -4.35
C PHE A 378 -12.34 0.84 -3.62
N VAL A 379 -12.33 0.90 -2.30
CA VAL A 379 -13.18 0.06 -1.45
C VAL A 379 -13.82 0.99 -0.42
N PRO A 380 -14.95 1.64 -0.76
CA PRO A 380 -15.54 2.72 0.06
C PRO A 380 -15.86 2.30 1.50
N ALA A 381 -16.14 1.01 1.71
CA ALA A 381 -16.46 0.46 3.04
C ALA A 381 -15.23 0.30 3.95
N LEU A 382 -14.01 0.27 3.41
CA LEU A 382 -12.77 0.07 4.17
C LEU A 382 -12.22 1.39 4.69
N GLU A 383 -11.57 1.36 5.84
CA GLU A 383 -10.95 2.55 6.42
C GLU A 383 -9.79 3.08 5.57
N HIS A 384 -9.52 4.36 5.72
CA HIS A 384 -8.45 5.06 5.02
C HIS A 384 -7.43 5.58 6.04
N PRO A 385 -6.12 5.61 5.71
CA PRO A 385 -5.11 6.11 6.65
C PRO A 385 -5.31 7.60 6.94
N GLU A 386 -4.63 8.15 7.94
CA GLU A 386 -4.74 9.58 8.29
C GLU A 386 -4.52 10.49 7.06
N GLY A 387 -5.36 11.52 6.91
CA GLY A 387 -5.34 12.44 5.78
C GLY A 387 -6.42 13.50 5.87
N GLU A 388 -6.34 14.52 5.02
CA GLU A 388 -7.26 15.67 4.98
C GLU A 388 -8.58 15.32 4.28
N ARG A 389 -9.31 14.34 4.81
CA ARG A 389 -10.67 14.01 4.39
C ARG A 389 -11.69 14.73 5.27
N ALA A 390 -12.86 15.03 4.70
CA ALA A 390 -14.01 15.55 5.45
C ALA A 390 -14.49 14.53 6.51
N ARG A 391 -14.33 13.23 6.22
CA ARG A 391 -14.66 12.11 7.10
C ARG A 391 -13.38 11.39 7.51
N LEU A 392 -12.96 11.59 8.75
CA LEU A 392 -11.71 11.01 9.28
C LEU A 392 -11.81 9.48 9.41
N PHE A 393 -12.89 8.99 10.02
CA PHE A 393 -13.17 7.57 10.24
C PHE A 393 -14.45 7.15 9.53
N GLY A 394 -14.43 5.95 8.97
CA GLY A 394 -15.58 5.23 8.45
C GLY A 394 -16.30 4.40 9.52
N PRO A 395 -17.34 3.65 9.10
CA PRO A 395 -18.16 2.86 10.02
C PRO A 395 -17.40 1.77 10.77
N ARG A 396 -16.36 1.18 10.17
CA ARG A 396 -15.63 0.04 10.75
C ARG A 396 -14.79 0.50 11.93
N ALA A 397 -14.06 1.61 11.80
CA ALA A 397 -13.28 2.21 12.87
C ALA A 397 -14.16 2.71 14.02
N LEU A 398 -15.29 3.35 13.70
CA LEU A 398 -16.27 3.78 14.71
C LEU A 398 -16.83 2.59 15.49
N SER A 399 -17.24 1.53 14.80
CA SER A 399 -17.71 0.29 15.43
C SER A 399 -16.64 -0.35 16.32
N LYS A 400 -15.40 -0.42 15.83
CA LYS A 400 -14.27 -0.97 16.58
C LYS A 400 -13.95 -0.18 17.84
N ALA A 401 -13.94 1.15 17.76
CA ALA A 401 -13.66 2.04 18.89
C ALA A 401 -14.73 1.97 19.99
N ILE A 402 -15.98 1.69 19.64
CA ILE A 402 -17.07 1.49 20.61
C ILE A 402 -16.95 0.12 21.31
N ALA A 403 -16.44 -0.89 20.59
CA ALA A 403 -16.32 -2.26 21.09
C ALA A 403 -15.02 -2.55 21.87
N SER A 404 -14.00 -1.70 21.73
CA SER A 404 -12.67 -1.85 22.34
C SER A 404 -12.56 -1.12 23.68
#